data_AF-A0A535X9G0-F1
#
_entry.id   AF-A0A535X9G0-F1
#
_cell.length_a   1.000
_cell.length_b   1.000
_cell.length_c   1.000
_cell.angle_alpha   90.00
_cell.angle_beta   90.00
_cell.angle_gamma   90.00
#
_symmetry.space_group_name_H-M   'P 1'
#
loop_
_entity.id
_entity.type
_entity.pdbx_description
1 polymer ?
#
loop_
_entity_poly.entity_id
_entity_poly.type
_entity_poly.pdbx_seq_one_letter_code
_entity_poly.pdbx_strand_id
1 'polypeptide(L)'
;MIKLSAGSRQRSDLRPLNAPSPLRVQTDAQGRIVSIWRQGRLAPRSIAAVQDCWRIDDEWWREHAVSRMYYAIVLDDGTLLTMYHDLVTDSWFEQRS
;
A
#
# COMPACT_ATOMS: atom_id res chain seq x y z
N MET A 1 -53.28 -4.14 14.89
CA MET A 1 -51.92 -3.60 15.14
C MET A 1 -50.94 -4.75 15.05
N ILE A 2 -50.26 -4.93 13.91
CA ILE A 2 -49.30 -6.03 13.68
C ILE A 2 -47.89 -5.46 13.85
N LYS A 3 -47.13 -5.95 14.83
CA LYS A 3 -45.70 -5.65 14.96
C LYS A 3 -44.94 -6.56 14.01
N LEU A 4 -44.31 -5.99 12.98
CA LEU A 4 -43.29 -6.67 12.20
C LEU A 4 -41.94 -6.36 12.84
N SER A 5 -41.37 -7.35 13.52
CA SER A 5 -39.97 -7.33 13.98
C SER A 5 -39.07 -7.37 12.74
N ALA A 6 -38.41 -6.26 12.45
CA ALA A 6 -37.34 -6.23 11.46
C ALA A 6 -36.16 -7.04 12.01
N GLY A 7 -35.93 -8.23 11.45
CA GLY A 7 -34.70 -8.97 11.67
C GLY A 7 -33.51 -8.12 11.23
N SER A 8 -32.60 -7.83 12.15
CA SER A 8 -31.37 -7.11 11.85
C SER A 8 -30.55 -7.94 10.86
N ARG A 9 -30.50 -7.49 9.62
CA ARG A 9 -29.60 -8.03 8.60
C ARG A 9 -28.18 -7.74 9.07
N GLN A 10 -27.46 -8.75 9.58
CA GLN A 10 -26.03 -8.60 9.83
C GLN A 10 -25.38 -8.21 8.51
N ARG A 11 -24.86 -6.97 8.44
CA ARG A 11 -23.93 -6.59 7.39
C ARG A 11 -22.72 -7.47 7.63
N SER A 12 -22.43 -8.38 6.71
CA SER A 12 -21.12 -9.00 6.68
C SER A 12 -20.09 -7.87 6.66
N ASP A 13 -19.13 -7.90 7.57
CA ASP A 13 -17.98 -6.98 7.55
C ASP A 13 -17.15 -7.30 6.32
N LEU A 14 -17.53 -6.69 5.19
CA LEU A 14 -16.83 -6.83 3.93
C LEU A 14 -15.47 -6.15 4.09
N ARG A 15 -14.44 -6.98 4.28
CA ARG A 15 -13.05 -6.52 4.27
C ARG A 15 -12.61 -6.33 2.81
N PRO A 16 -11.92 -5.23 2.47
CA PRO A 16 -11.33 -5.08 1.15
C PRO A 16 -10.34 -6.21 0.88
N LEU A 17 -10.50 -6.89 -0.26
CA LEU A 17 -9.73 -8.08 -0.63
C LEU A 17 -8.22 -7.79 -0.70
N ASN A 18 -7.86 -6.63 -1.27
CA ASN A 18 -6.49 -6.23 -1.55
C ASN A 18 -6.08 -4.96 -0.81
N ALA A 19 -6.51 -4.84 0.46
CA ALA A 19 -6.10 -3.72 1.31
C ALA A 19 -4.56 -3.65 1.37
N PRO A 20 -3.95 -2.51 0.99
CA PRO A 20 -2.49 -2.35 1.00
C PRO A 20 -1.96 -2.48 2.43
N SER A 21 -0.72 -2.96 2.57
CA SER A 21 -0.08 -3.15 3.89
C SER A 21 0.98 -2.08 4.10
N PRO A 22 1.01 -1.36 5.23
CA PRO A 22 2.00 -0.28 5.41
C PRO A 22 3.44 -0.79 5.39
N LEU A 23 4.33 0.02 4.84
CA LEU A 23 5.77 -0.20 4.82
C LEU A 23 6.48 1.00 5.44
N ARG A 24 7.60 0.73 6.12
CA ARG A 24 8.63 1.77 6.33
C ARG A 24 9.68 1.60 5.26
N VAL A 25 10.12 2.71 4.70
CA VAL A 25 11.13 2.76 3.64
C VAL A 25 12.32 3.59 4.11
N GLN A 26 13.54 3.13 3.78
CA GLN A 26 14.74 3.93 3.88
C GLN A 26 15.24 4.27 2.49
N THR A 27 15.64 5.53 2.32
CA THR A 27 16.33 6.03 1.14
C THR A 27 17.79 6.34 1.45
N ASP A 28 18.63 6.32 0.42
CA ASP A 28 20.00 6.84 0.49
C ASP A 28 20.05 8.36 0.31
N ALA A 29 21.26 8.93 0.33
CA ALA A 29 21.48 10.37 0.15
C ALA A 29 21.06 10.90 -1.23
N GLN A 30 20.83 10.02 -2.22
CA GLN A 30 20.35 10.36 -3.55
C GLN A 30 18.83 10.15 -3.69
N GLY A 31 18.15 9.75 -2.62
CA GLY A 31 16.72 9.48 -2.62
C GLY A 31 16.34 8.12 -3.20
N ARG A 32 17.30 7.23 -3.46
CA ARG A 32 17.00 5.87 -3.95
C ARG A 32 16.56 4.99 -2.80
N ILE A 33 15.61 4.11 -3.07
CA ILE A 33 15.06 3.21 -2.07
C ILE A 33 16.02 2.04 -1.85
N VAL A 34 16.53 1.90 -0.63
CA VAL A 34 17.59 0.93 -0.30
C VAL A 34 17.13 -0.20 0.60
N SER A 35 16.11 0.03 1.44
CA SER A 35 15.57 -1.02 2.30
C SER A 35 14.13 -0.74 2.74
N ILE A 36 13.43 -1.83 3.10
CA ILE A 36 12.05 -1.78 3.59
C ILE A 36 11.88 -2.59 4.87
N TRP A 37 10.92 -2.16 5.70
CA TRP A 37 10.42 -2.93 6.84
C TRP A 37 8.92 -3.18 6.65
N ARG A 38 8.55 -4.45 6.66
CA ARG A 38 7.16 -4.88 6.80
C ARG A 38 6.70 -4.72 8.25
N GLN A 39 5.43 -4.39 8.45
CA GLN A 39 4.86 -4.30 9.80
C GLN A 39 5.13 -5.58 10.62
N GLY A 40 5.51 -5.39 11.88
CA GLY A 40 5.83 -6.49 12.80
C GLY A 40 7.19 -7.14 12.58
N ARG A 41 8.01 -6.70 11.61
CA ARG A 41 9.37 -7.18 11.40
C ARG A 41 10.39 -6.18 11.96
N LEU A 42 11.33 -6.68 12.76
CA LEU A 42 12.42 -5.88 13.33
C LEU A 42 13.56 -5.65 12.33
N ALA A 43 13.86 -6.66 11.50
CA ALA A 43 14.92 -6.59 10.50
C ALA A 43 14.39 -6.10 9.14
N PRO A 44 15.14 -5.23 8.42
CA PRO A 44 14.80 -4.84 7.06
C PRO A 44 15.06 -5.94 6.04
N ARG A 45 14.48 -5.76 4.85
CA ARG A 45 14.95 -6.36 3.60
C ARG A 45 15.61 -5.29 2.74
N SER A 46 16.77 -5.62 2.16
CA SER A 46 17.44 -4.71 1.23
C SER A 46 16.80 -4.80 -0.15
N ILE A 47 16.79 -3.70 -0.89
CA ILE A 47 16.40 -3.69 -2.29
C ILE A 47 17.58 -4.14 -3.14
N ALA A 48 17.41 -5.23 -3.87
CA ALA A 48 18.39 -5.70 -4.85
C ALA A 48 18.28 -4.91 -6.17
N ALA A 49 17.07 -4.63 -6.62
CA ALA A 49 16.81 -3.84 -7.83
C ALA A 49 15.42 -3.18 -7.80
N VAL A 50 15.30 -2.04 -8.46
CA VAL A 50 14.02 -1.45 -8.87
C VAL A 50 13.84 -1.80 -10.35
N GLN A 51 12.81 -2.57 -10.68
CA GLN A 51 12.54 -2.99 -12.06
C GLN A 51 11.79 -1.93 -12.85
N ASP A 52 10.86 -1.24 -12.19
CA ASP A 52 10.03 -0.21 -12.83
C ASP A 52 9.55 0.80 -11.80
N CYS A 53 9.24 2.01 -12.26
CA CYS A 53 8.57 3.05 -11.47
C CYS A 53 7.56 3.82 -12.33
N TRP A 54 6.37 4.03 -11.78
CA TRP A 54 5.31 4.74 -12.49
C TRP A 54 4.45 5.55 -11.53
N ARG A 55 3.88 6.63 -12.04
CA ARG A 55 3.05 7.54 -11.27
C ARG A 55 1.59 7.40 -11.68
N ILE A 56 0.70 7.40 -10.69
CA ILE A 56 -0.74 7.50 -10.89
C ILE A 56 -1.22 8.73 -10.14
N ASP A 57 -1.79 9.68 -10.89
CA ASP A 57 -2.64 10.73 -10.35
C ASP A 57 -4.05 10.46 -10.86
N ASP A 58 -5.00 10.34 -9.95
CA ASP A 58 -6.40 10.04 -10.25
C ASP A 58 -7.31 10.76 -9.26
N GLU A 59 -8.60 10.81 -9.56
CA GLU A 59 -9.64 11.43 -8.74
C GLU A 59 -9.30 12.88 -8.29
N TRP A 60 -8.48 13.61 -9.06
CA TRP A 60 -8.06 14.98 -8.72
C TRP A 60 -9.22 15.99 -8.68
N TRP A 61 -10.38 15.60 -9.20
CA TRP A 61 -11.62 16.37 -9.15
C TRP A 61 -12.47 16.08 -7.90
N ARG A 62 -12.06 15.15 -7.03
CA ARG A 62 -12.71 14.88 -5.73
C ARG A 62 -11.97 15.59 -4.60
N GLU A 63 -12.61 15.67 -3.44
CA GLU A 63 -12.01 16.22 -2.22
C GLU A 63 -10.74 15.45 -1.78
N HIS A 64 -10.69 14.14 -2.08
CA HIS A 64 -9.55 13.28 -1.79
C HIS A 64 -8.95 12.76 -3.10
N ALA A 65 -7.99 13.51 -3.64
CA ALA A 65 -7.24 13.08 -4.81
C ALA A 65 -6.38 11.85 -4.50
N VAL A 66 -6.15 11.02 -5.51
CA VAL A 66 -5.17 9.93 -5.46
C VAL A 66 -3.91 10.40 -6.16
N SER A 67 -2.77 10.36 -5.46
CA SER A 67 -1.47 10.65 -6.05
C SER A 67 -0.44 9.68 -5.49
N ARG A 68 0.06 8.77 -6.32
CA ARG A 68 0.91 7.65 -5.89
C ARG A 68 2.07 7.43 -6.85
N MET A 69 3.26 7.22 -6.30
CA MET A 69 4.42 6.72 -7.05
C MET A 69 4.62 5.24 -6.72
N TYR A 70 4.42 4.38 -7.72
CA TYR A 70 4.58 2.94 -7.61
C TYR A 70 5.98 2.49 -8.02
N TYR A 71 6.42 1.39 -7.43
CA TYR A 71 7.69 0.73 -7.69
C TYR A 71 7.50 -0.78 -7.75
N ALA A 72 7.97 -1.40 -8.82
CA ALA A 72 8.19 -2.84 -8.87
C ALA A 72 9.63 -3.11 -8.43
N ILE A 73 9.81 -3.90 -7.37
CA ILE A 73 11.13 -4.12 -6.76
C ILE A 73 11.46 -5.59 -6.60
N VAL A 74 12.77 -5.87 -6.57
CA VAL A 74 13.37 -7.15 -6.18
C VAL A 74 14.04 -6.96 -4.84
N LEU A 75 13.70 -7.79 -3.85
CA LEU A 75 14.40 -7.85 -2.57
C LEU A 75 15.68 -8.68 -2.66
N ASP A 76 16.54 -8.57 -1.66
CA ASP A 76 17.80 -9.33 -1.54
C ASP A 76 17.66 -10.87 -1.62
N ASP A 77 16.47 -11.41 -1.37
CA ASP A 77 16.15 -12.83 -1.50
C ASP A 77 15.52 -13.22 -2.84
N GLY A 78 15.45 -12.29 -3.79
CA GLY A 78 14.82 -12.48 -5.10
C GLY A 78 13.29 -12.31 -5.10
N THR A 79 12.66 -12.00 -3.96
CA THR A 79 11.21 -11.75 -3.90
C THR A 79 10.83 -10.52 -4.72
N LEU A 80 9.81 -10.67 -5.57
CA LEU A 80 9.17 -9.57 -6.27
C LEU A 80 8.01 -9.03 -5.45
N LEU A 81 7.91 -7.71 -5.34
CA LEU A 81 6.70 -7.06 -4.83
C LEU A 81 6.49 -5.70 -5.50
N THR A 82 5.24 -5.24 -5.43
CA THR A 82 4.88 -3.87 -5.82
C THR A 82 4.62 -3.05 -4.55
N MET A 83 5.23 -1.89 -4.45
CA MET A 83 4.98 -0.92 -3.38
C MET A 83 4.68 0.45 -3.96
N TYR A 84 4.09 1.33 -3.16
CA TYR A 84 3.88 2.71 -3.57
C TYR A 84 4.09 3.70 -2.42
N HIS A 85 4.52 4.91 -2.79
CA HIS A 85 4.49 6.10 -1.95
C HIS A 85 3.21 6.87 -2.26
N ASP A 86 2.33 6.97 -1.28
CA ASP A 86 1.20 7.88 -1.32
C ASP A 86 1.70 9.29 -1.08
N LEU A 87 1.60 10.13 -2.11
CA LEU A 87 2.19 11.46 -2.13
C LEU A 87 1.29 12.51 -1.48
N VAL A 88 0.02 12.17 -1.23
CA VAL A 88 -0.91 13.02 -0.50
C VAL A 88 -0.66 12.89 1.00
N THR A 89 -0.44 11.67 1.47
CA THR A 89 -0.26 11.35 2.90
C THR A 89 1.19 11.12 3.32
N ASP A 90 2.13 11.24 2.37
CA ASP A 90 3.56 10.96 2.56
C ASP A 90 3.84 9.60 3.23
N SER A 91 3.11 8.57 2.80
CA SER A 91 3.10 7.24 3.45
C SER A 91 3.39 6.12 2.46
N TRP A 92 4.07 5.06 2.91
CA TRP A 92 4.48 3.95 2.06
C TRP A 92 3.69 2.68 2.32
N PHE A 93 3.41 1.94 1.25
CA PHE A 93 2.60 0.72 1.31
C PHE A 93 3.08 -0.35 0.33
N GLU A 94 2.98 -1.61 0.74
CA GLU A 94 3.02 -2.79 -0.12
C GLU A 94 1.63 -3.01 -0.73
N GLN A 95 1.57 -3.08 -2.07
CA GLN A 95 0.37 -3.44 -2.80
C GLN A 95 0.13 -4.94 -2.65
N ARG A 96 -1.09 -5.33 -2.27
CA ARG A 96 -1.54 -6.73 -2.29
C ARG A 96 -2.27 -6.98 -3.62
N SER A 97 -2.03 -8.14 -4.22
CA SER A 97 -2.64 -8.60 -5.47
C SER A 97 -3.42 -9.88 -5.24
#